data_AF-D9PWI4-F1
#
_entry.id   AF-D9PWI4-F1
#
_cell.length_a   1.000
_cell.length_b   1.000
_cell.length_c   1.000
_cell.angle_alpha   90.00
_cell.angle_beta   90.00
_cell.angle_gamma   90.00
#
_symmetry.space_group_name_H-M   'P 1'
#
loop_
_entity.id
_entity.type
_entity.pdbx_description
1 polymer ?
#
loop_
_entity_poly.entity_id
_entity_poly.type
_entity_poly.pdbx_seq_one_letter_code
_entity_poly.pdbx_strand_id
1 'polypeptide(L)' 'MKCGSDLRDTLKSAIGDYLSITLITGKTYYGEVKRVETDYLSLELKLRGGKTTTTVIIPLAHIVTITL' A
#
# COMPACT_ATOMS: atom_id res chain seq x y z
N MET A 1 -21.03 -4.71 -16.55
CA MET A 1 -20.79 -3.87 -15.34
C MET A 1 -19.29 -3.78 -15.13
N LYS A 2 -18.69 -2.59 -15.31
CA LYS A 2 -17.25 -2.38 -15.06
C LYS A 2 -17.05 -2.19 -13.54
N CYS A 3 -16.83 -3.27 -12.81
CA CYS A 3 -16.51 -3.24 -11.38
C CYS A 3 -15.03 -2.85 -11.12
N GLY A 4 -14.46 -2.05 -12.02
CA GLY A 4 -13.04 -1.70 -12.10
C GLY A 4 -12.84 -0.20 -12.13
N SER A 5 -13.52 0.55 -11.25
CA SER A 5 -12.94 1.79 -10.74
C SER A 5 -11.71 1.35 -9.94
N ASP A 6 -10.62 1.18 -10.69
CA ASP A 6 -9.47 0.32 -10.41
C ASP A 6 -8.89 0.63 -9.03
N LEU A 7 -8.60 -0.40 -8.25
CA LEU A 7 -7.85 -0.34 -6.98
C LEU A 7 -6.71 0.70 -6.99
N ARG A 8 -6.03 0.82 -8.13
CA ARG A 8 -4.99 1.81 -8.40
C ARG A 8 -5.44 3.26 -8.21
N ASP A 9 -6.61 3.63 -8.71
CA ASP A 9 -7.12 5.01 -8.62
C ASP A 9 -7.49 5.35 -7.17
N THR A 10 -8.08 4.40 -6.44
CA THR A 10 -8.29 4.52 -4.99
C THR A 10 -6.96 4.69 -4.24
N LEU A 11 -5.95 3.88 -4.58
CA LEU A 11 -4.62 3.98 -3.98
C LEU A 11 -3.93 5.30 -4.32
N LYS A 12 -4.10 5.83 -5.54
CA LYS A 12 -3.58 7.14 -5.94
C LYS A 12 -4.18 8.28 -5.12
N SER A 13 -5.47 8.21 -4.80
CA SER A 13 -6.10 9.19 -3.91
C SER A 13 -5.62 9.09 -2.45
N ALA A 14 -5.05 7.95 -2.05
CA ALA A 14 -4.57 7.71 -0.69
C ALA A 14 -3.06 8.04 -0.52
N ILE A 15 -2.41 8.68 -1.50
CA ILE A 15 -1.01 9.09 -1.36
C ILE A 15 -0.89 10.10 -0.21
N GLY A 16 -0.02 9.79 0.76
CA GLY A 16 0.14 10.54 2.01
C GLY A 16 -0.63 9.94 3.20
N ASP A 17 -1.58 9.03 2.96
CA ASP A 17 -2.32 8.34 4.01
C ASP A 17 -1.57 7.10 4.51
N TYR A 18 -1.85 6.70 5.75
CA TYR A 18 -1.36 5.44 6.31
C TYR A 18 -2.38 4.34 6.07
N LEU A 19 -1.96 3.26 5.41
CA LEU A 19 -2.81 2.12 5.10
C LEU A 19 -2.27 0.84 5.74
N SER A 20 -3.18 -0.05 6.13
CA SER A 20 -2.88 -1.45 6.43
C SER A 20 -3.15 -2.30 5.19
N ILE A 21 -2.12 -2.94 4.64
CA ILE A 21 -2.20 -3.75 3.42
C ILE A 21 -1.84 -5.20 3.75
N THR A 22 -2.75 -6.13 3.45
CA THR A 22 -2.52 -7.56 3.61
C THR A 22 -2.24 -8.20 2.25
N LEU A 23 -1.15 -8.98 2.18
CA LEU A 23 -0.74 -9.68 0.98
C LEU A 23 -1.29 -11.11 0.94
N ILE A 24 -1.25 -11.71 -0.25
CA ILE A 24 -1.62 -13.13 -0.47
C ILE A 24 -0.79 -14.11 0.37
N THR A 25 0.38 -13.69 0.84
CA THR A 25 1.22 -14.46 1.77
C THR A 25 0.72 -14.43 3.22
N GLY A 26 -0.33 -13.67 3.52
CA GLY A 26 -0.83 -13.40 4.87
C GLY A 26 -0.04 -12.32 5.63
N LYS A 27 1.05 -11.80 5.07
CA LYS A 27 1.81 -10.69 5.68
C LYS A 27 1.04 -9.38 5.58
N THR A 28 1.05 -8.62 6.67
CA THR A 28 0.42 -7.29 6.75
C THR A 28 1.48 -6.21 6.91
N TYR A 29 1.39 -5.15 6.11
CA TYR A 29 2.23 -3.96 6.22
C TYR A 29 1.37 -2.77 6.63
N TYR A 30 1.88 -1.95 7.54
CA TYR A 30 1.27 -0.68 7.92
C TYR A 30 2.24 0.45 7.64
N GLY A 31 1.87 1.37 6.74
CA GLY A 31 2.76 2.45 6.32
C GLY A 31 2.07 3.50 5.48
N GLU A 32 2.81 4.58 5.24
CA GLU A 32 2.37 5.72 4.44
C GLU A 32 2.51 5.42 2.95
N VAL A 33 1.46 5.67 2.17
CA VAL A 33 1.53 5.51 0.72
C VAL A 33 2.36 6.65 0.14
N LYS A 34 3.52 6.34 -0.46
CA LYS A 34 4.37 7.36 -1.09
C LYS A 34 4.21 7.43 -2.60
N ARG A 35 3.96 6.29 -3.25
CA ARG A 35 3.87 6.19 -4.71
C ARG A 35 2.95 5.05 -5.12
N VAL A 36 2.21 5.28 -6.20
CA VAL A 36 1.34 4.26 -6.82
C VAL A 36 1.58 4.28 -8.31
N GLU A 37 2.14 3.19 -8.82
CA GLU A 37 2.40 2.95 -10.23
C GLU A 37 1.37 1.99 -10.82
N THR A 38 1.56 1.63 -12.09
CA THR A 38 0.64 0.75 -12.81
C THR A 38 0.55 -0.64 -12.18
N ASP A 39 1.66 -1.15 -11.66
CA ASP A 39 1.85 -2.53 -11.25
C ASP A 39 2.27 -2.69 -9.78
N TYR A 40 2.70 -1.60 -9.13
CA TYR A 40 3.12 -1.62 -7.72
C TYR A 40 2.71 -0.35 -6.96
N LEU A 41 2.75 -0.42 -5.63
CA LEU A 41 2.81 0.74 -4.76
C LEU A 41 4.05 0.72 -3.87
N SER A 42 4.45 1.88 -3.35
CA SER A 42 5.45 1.98 -2.30
C SER A 42 4.84 2.47 -0.99
N LEU A 43 5.16 1.77 0.09
CA LEU A 43 4.84 2.16 1.46
C LEU A 43 6.11 2.58 2.18
N GLU A 44 6.07 3.73 2.86
CA GLU A 44 7.05 4.09 3.87
C GLU A 44 6.61 3.55 5.24
N LEU A 45 7.43 2.67 5.81
CA LEU A 45 7.20 2.08 7.13
C LEU A 45 8.04 2.84 8.17
N LYS A 46 7.44 3.14 9.31
CA LYS A 46 8.16 3.65 10.49
C LYS A 46 8.64 2.46 11.33
N LEU A 47 9.95 2.33 11.51
CA LEU A 47 10.53 1.32 12.39
C LEU A 47 10.29 1.70 13.85
N ARG A 48 10.19 0.71 14.75
CA ARG A 48 10.08 0.95 16.20
C ARG A 48 11.22 1.85 16.65
N GLY A 49 10.90 2.99 17.27
CA GLY A 49 11.86 4.02 17.66
C GLY A 49 11.85 5.28 16.77
N GLY A 50 11.06 5.30 15.70
CA GLY A 50 10.54 6.53 15.04
C GLY A 50 11.53 7.39 14.26
N LYS A 51 12.84 7.14 14.35
CA LYS A 51 13.86 7.94 13.65
C LYS A 51 14.26 7.38 12.28
N THR A 52 13.96 6.12 12.01
CA THR A 52 14.37 5.45 10.77
C THR A 52 13.13 4.96 10.04
N THR A 53 13.03 5.31 8.77
CA THR A 53 12.02 4.78 7.87
C THR A 53 12.64 3.75 6.94
N THR A 54 11.81 2.86 6.43
CA THR A 54 12.18 1.92 5.36
C THR A 54 11.06 1.88 4.34
N THR A 55 11.40 1.61 3.09
CA THR A 55 10.41 1.57 2.01
C THR A 55 10.19 0.13 1.58
N VAL A 56 8.93 -0.25 1.43
CA VAL A 56 8.54 -1.55 0.87
C VAL A 56 7.79 -1.32 -0.44
N ILE A 57 8.16 -2.08 -1.47
CA ILE A 57 7.50 -2.09 -2.77
C ILE A 57 6.58 -3.31 -2.82
N ILE A 58 5.30 -3.08 -3.07
CA ILE A 58 4.25 -4.11 -3.07
C ILE A 58 3.63 -4.18 -4.46
N PRO A 59 3.76 -5.32 -5.17
CA PRO A 59 3.01 -5.55 -6.41
C PRO A 59 1.50 -5.53 -6.14
N LEU A 60 0.73 -4.80 -6.95
CA LEU A 60 -0.72 -4.68 -6.78
C LEU A 60 -1.43 -6.04 -6.87
N ALA A 61 -0.91 -6.93 -7.72
CA ALA A 61 -1.43 -8.29 -7.89
C ALA A 61 -1.30 -9.16 -6.63
N HIS A 62 -0.49 -8.77 -5.64
CA HIS A 62 -0.31 -9.51 -4.39
C HIS A 62 -1.22 -9.01 -3.26
N ILE A 63 -1.97 -7.92 -3.46
CA ILE A 63 -2.81 -7.31 -2.43
C ILE A 63 -4.14 -8.07 -2.36
N VAL A 64 -4.49 -8.48 -1.13
CA VAL A 64 -5.78 -9.13 -0.85
C VAL A 64 -6.74 -8.15 -0.19
N THR A 65 -6.27 -7.38 0.80
CA THR A 65 -7.09 -6.40 1.51
C THR A 65 -6.32 -5.11 1.79
N ILE A 66 -7.08 -4.01 1.85
CA ILE A 66 -6.61 -2.69 2.26
C ILE A 66 -7.58 -2.19 3.34
N THR A 67 -7.06 -1.71 4.46
CA THR A 67 -7.82 -1.06 5.53
C THR A 67 -7.31 0.37 5.71
N LEU A 68 -8.25 1.32 5.75
CA LEU A 68 -8.05 2.74 6.01
C LEU A 68 -8.04 3.02 7.52
#